data_AF-A0A7K1D2L2-F1
#
_entry.id   AF-A0A7K1D2L2-F1
#
_cell.length_a   1.000
_cell.length_b   1.000
_cell.length_c   1.000
_cell.angle_alpha   90.00
_cell.angle_beta   90.00
_cell.angle_gamma   90.00
#
_symmetry.space_group_name_H-M   'P 1'
#
loop_
_entity.id
_entity.type
_entity.pdbx_description
1 polymer ?
#
loop_
_entity_poly.entity_id
_entity_poly.type
_entity_poly.pdbx_seq_one_letter_code
_entity_poly.pdbx_strand_id
1 'polypeptide(L)'
;MTAPDLTTAASVIETAHGIVDAGIRHIAANGGPDANQVVAYDIAHAASAVETGRAMLTYGTKGELEAKLACAFVADAIGELLPKLFGREAEWNIAPGVLDSTREFVATYRAPEFLASLADTPGPRHLESDFEMVQDTFRRFANEKIAPVAEHIHRENLDIPEDLIQGLAELGGFGLSVPVEYDGYSEGGESEYMGMVVATEELAKVSLGAGGSLITRPEILTRALLAGGTEEQRREWLPKLASAEGMAAVAVTEPD
;
A
#
# COMPACT_ATOMS: atom_id res chain seq x y z
N MET A 1 -1.96 15.06 -27.41
CA MET A 1 -1.75 14.52 -26.06
C MET A 1 -0.32 14.01 -25.99
N THR A 2 0.40 14.29 -24.91
CA THR A 2 1.77 13.81 -24.69
C THR A 2 1.77 12.27 -24.66
N ALA A 3 2.61 11.65 -25.48
CA ALA A 3 2.80 10.20 -25.47
C ALA A 3 3.64 9.80 -24.24
N PRO A 4 3.42 8.61 -23.64
CA PRO A 4 4.27 8.13 -22.55
C PRO A 4 5.65 7.71 -23.06
N ASP A 5 6.66 7.83 -22.20
CA ASP A 5 8.05 7.43 -22.47
C ASP A 5 8.59 6.61 -21.29
N LEU A 6 8.27 5.32 -21.29
CA LEU A 6 8.71 4.38 -20.25
C LEU A 6 10.22 4.14 -20.28
N THR A 7 10.87 4.28 -21.43
CA THR A 7 12.31 4.11 -21.56
C THR A 7 13.05 5.20 -20.79
N THR A 8 12.68 6.46 -21.00
CA THR A 8 13.24 7.58 -20.24
C THR A 8 12.82 7.50 -18.78
N ALA A 9 11.57 7.14 -18.47
CA ALA A 9 11.12 6.95 -17.10
C ALA A 9 11.97 5.93 -16.33
N ALA A 10 12.31 4.79 -16.96
CA ALA A 10 13.21 3.79 -16.37
C ALA A 10 14.61 4.36 -16.11
N SER A 11 15.20 5.07 -17.07
CA SER A 11 16.52 5.68 -16.89
C SER A 11 16.54 6.74 -15.78
N VAL A 12 15.44 7.49 -15.64
CA VAL A 12 15.25 8.49 -14.58
C VAL A 12 15.16 7.83 -13.20
N ILE A 13 14.41 6.73 -13.08
CA ILE A 13 14.34 5.94 -11.83
C ILE A 13 15.69 5.32 -11.47
N GLU A 14 16.46 4.81 -12.43
CA GLU A 14 17.81 4.30 -12.12
C GLU A 14 18.74 5.41 -11.60
N THR A 15 18.62 6.62 -12.13
CA THR A 15 19.36 7.77 -11.63
C THR A 15 19.00 8.08 -10.17
N ALA A 16 17.71 8.10 -9.85
CA ALA A 16 17.21 8.33 -8.50
C ALA A 16 17.63 7.23 -7.52
N HIS A 17 17.56 5.97 -7.95
CA HIS A 17 18.04 4.84 -7.16
C HIS A 17 19.53 4.95 -6.85
N GLY A 18 20.37 5.32 -7.83
CA GLY A 18 21.79 5.56 -7.61
C GLY A 18 22.07 6.64 -6.54
N ILE A 19 21.22 7.66 -6.46
CA ILE A 19 21.29 8.72 -5.43
C ILE A 19 20.90 8.17 -4.06
N VAL A 20 19.79 7.43 -3.96
CA VAL A 20 19.34 6.78 -2.72
C VAL A 20 20.42 5.84 -2.19
N ASP A 21 20.99 5.01 -3.06
CA ASP A 21 22.09 4.10 -2.76
C ASP A 21 23.34 4.81 -2.24
N ALA A 22 23.68 5.97 -2.82
CA ALA A 22 24.78 6.79 -2.35
C ALA A 22 24.53 7.32 -0.94
N GLY A 23 23.31 7.82 -0.68
CA GLY A 23 22.87 8.26 0.63
C GLY A 23 22.92 7.15 1.68
N ILE A 24 22.39 5.95 1.37
CA ILE A 24 22.42 4.78 2.26
C ILE A 24 23.87 4.42 2.62
N ARG A 25 24.76 4.32 1.63
CA ARG A 25 26.17 4.02 1.87
C ARG A 25 26.85 5.10 2.70
N HIS A 26 26.50 6.37 2.46
CA HIS A 26 27.05 7.49 3.22
C HIS A 26 26.65 7.43 4.69
N ILE A 27 25.35 7.30 5.01
CA ILE A 27 24.92 7.22 6.42
C ILE A 27 25.45 5.96 7.11
N ALA A 28 25.54 4.83 6.40
CA ALA A 28 26.09 3.59 6.96
C ALA A 28 27.57 3.75 7.35
N ALA A 29 28.35 4.49 6.57
CA ALA A 29 29.75 4.79 6.87
C ALA A 29 29.92 5.84 7.99
N ASN A 30 28.88 6.62 8.30
CA ASN A 30 28.92 7.76 9.22
C ASN A 30 28.07 7.55 10.48
N GLY A 31 28.07 6.34 11.05
CA GLY A 31 27.40 6.04 12.32
C GLY A 31 25.96 5.54 12.20
N GLY A 32 25.48 5.27 10.97
CA GLY A 32 24.19 4.64 10.73
C GLY A 32 23.00 5.59 10.85
N PRO A 33 21.76 5.06 10.75
CA PRO A 33 20.53 5.85 10.75
C PRO A 33 20.32 6.62 12.06
N ASP A 34 20.70 6.05 13.20
CA ASP A 34 20.53 6.70 14.52
C ASP A 34 21.34 7.99 14.64
N ALA A 35 22.58 8.00 14.11
CA ALA A 35 23.43 9.20 14.10
C ALA A 35 22.99 10.23 13.04
N ASN A 36 22.26 9.80 12.01
CA ASN A 36 21.92 10.60 10.84
C ASN A 36 20.41 10.69 10.61
N GLN A 37 19.61 10.73 11.68
CA GLN A 37 18.17 10.48 11.65
C GLN A 37 17.40 11.32 10.61
N VAL A 38 17.74 12.61 10.47
CA VAL A 38 17.09 13.51 9.51
C VAL A 38 17.36 13.07 8.06
N VAL A 39 18.61 12.73 7.74
CA VAL A 39 19.00 12.27 6.40
C VAL A 39 18.46 10.87 6.15
N ALA A 40 18.49 9.98 7.16
CA ALA A 40 17.93 8.64 7.07
C ALA A 40 16.42 8.65 6.79
N TYR A 41 15.67 9.56 7.42
CA TYR A 41 14.24 9.77 7.14
C TYR A 41 14.01 10.20 5.69
N ASP A 42 14.77 11.17 5.19
CA ASP A 42 14.65 11.60 3.79
C ASP A 42 15.03 10.48 2.79
N ILE A 43 16.08 9.72 3.09
CA ILE A 43 16.48 8.54 2.32
C ILE A 43 15.36 7.50 2.30
N ALA A 44 14.72 7.22 3.44
CA ALA A 44 13.63 6.24 3.50
C ALA A 44 12.43 6.67 2.64
N HIS A 45 12.04 7.95 2.70
CA HIS A 45 10.98 8.49 1.85
C HIS A 45 11.35 8.48 0.37
N ALA A 46 12.58 8.88 0.03
CA ALA A 46 13.08 8.82 -1.35
C ALA A 46 13.12 7.38 -1.89
N ALA A 47 13.61 6.44 -1.09
CA ALA A 47 13.65 5.02 -1.43
C ALA A 47 12.24 4.49 -1.71
N SER A 48 11.26 4.82 -0.85
CA SER A 48 9.87 4.45 -1.08
C SER A 48 9.34 4.98 -2.41
N ALA A 49 9.57 6.26 -2.72
CA ALA A 49 9.09 6.86 -3.97
C ALA A 49 9.78 6.24 -5.21
N VAL A 50 11.08 5.93 -5.11
CA VAL A 50 11.84 5.24 -6.17
C VAL A 50 11.29 3.84 -6.41
N GLU A 51 11.06 3.06 -5.35
CA GLU A 51 10.51 1.70 -5.46
C GLU A 51 9.06 1.71 -5.97
N THR A 52 8.24 2.67 -5.55
CA THR A 52 6.91 2.91 -6.15
C THR A 52 7.04 3.21 -7.65
N GLY A 53 7.99 4.07 -8.03
CA GLY A 53 8.29 4.36 -9.43
C GLY A 53 8.66 3.10 -10.22
N ARG A 54 9.52 2.23 -9.66
CA ARG A 54 9.87 0.93 -10.27
C ARG A 54 8.65 0.03 -10.46
N ALA A 55 7.81 -0.11 -9.44
CA ALA A 55 6.57 -0.89 -9.52
C ALA A 55 5.63 -0.31 -10.60
N MET A 56 5.53 1.01 -10.68
CA MET A 56 4.73 1.71 -11.68
C MET A 56 5.25 1.50 -13.11
N LEU A 57 6.56 1.36 -13.34
CA LEU A 57 7.09 1.01 -14.67
C LEU A 57 6.58 -0.34 -15.15
N THR A 58 6.54 -1.35 -14.26
CA THR A 58 5.94 -2.66 -14.55
C THR A 58 4.46 -2.51 -14.88
N TYR A 59 3.70 -1.75 -14.08
CA TYR A 59 2.30 -1.45 -14.37
C TYR A 59 2.12 -0.73 -15.72
N GLY A 60 3.02 0.20 -16.05
CA GLY A 60 3.01 0.97 -17.28
C GLY A 60 3.08 0.12 -18.55
N THR A 61 3.64 -1.10 -18.47
CA THR A 61 3.69 -2.02 -19.63
C THR A 61 2.31 -2.57 -20.04
N LYS A 62 1.27 -2.39 -19.20
CA LYS A 62 -0.06 -2.99 -19.40
C LYS A 62 -0.95 -2.23 -20.38
N GLY A 63 -0.64 -0.97 -20.70
CA GLY A 63 -1.46 -0.17 -21.63
C GLY A 63 -1.02 1.29 -21.71
N GLU A 64 -1.68 2.08 -22.58
CA GLU A 64 -1.32 3.47 -22.83
C GLU A 64 -1.61 4.38 -21.62
N LEU A 65 -2.74 4.19 -20.93
CA LEU A 65 -3.11 5.00 -19.76
C LEU A 65 -2.17 4.70 -18.59
N GLU A 66 -1.87 3.43 -18.38
CA GLU A 66 -0.96 2.89 -17.38
C GLU A 66 0.45 3.41 -17.62
N ALA A 67 0.90 3.44 -18.87
CA ALA A 67 2.19 4.02 -19.22
C ALA A 67 2.25 5.52 -18.90
N LYS A 68 1.16 6.26 -19.15
CA LYS A 68 1.09 7.69 -18.79
C LYS A 68 1.07 7.89 -17.26
N LEU A 69 0.31 7.08 -16.52
CA LEU A 69 0.31 7.08 -15.06
C LEU A 69 1.72 6.78 -14.53
N ALA A 70 2.40 5.78 -15.08
CA ALA A 70 3.77 5.45 -14.71
C ALA A 70 4.72 6.64 -14.93
N CYS A 71 4.65 7.32 -16.07
CA CYS A 71 5.45 8.52 -16.31
C CYS A 71 5.14 9.65 -15.30
N ALA A 72 3.86 9.85 -14.96
CA ALA A 72 3.45 10.84 -13.95
C ALA A 72 4.05 10.52 -12.56
N PHE A 73 3.91 9.27 -12.11
CA PHE A 73 4.44 8.81 -10.82
C PHE A 73 5.97 8.92 -10.75
N VAL A 74 6.68 8.50 -11.81
CA VAL A 74 8.14 8.66 -11.87
C VAL A 74 8.53 10.13 -11.81
N ALA A 75 7.84 10.99 -12.56
CA ALA A 75 8.15 12.41 -12.57
C ALA A 75 7.91 13.07 -11.22
N ASP A 76 6.85 12.67 -10.51
CA ASP A 76 6.55 13.17 -9.16
C ASP A 76 7.57 12.68 -8.13
N ALA A 77 7.97 11.40 -8.18
CA ALA A 77 9.03 10.85 -7.32
C ALA A 77 10.35 11.63 -7.43
N ILE A 78 10.74 12.04 -8.64
CA ILE A 78 11.92 12.91 -8.84
C ILE A 78 11.66 14.33 -8.33
N GLY A 79 10.46 14.84 -8.55
CA GLY A 79 10.03 16.14 -8.04
C GLY A 79 10.10 16.24 -6.51
N GLU A 80 9.79 15.16 -5.81
CA GLU A 80 9.90 15.04 -4.35
C GLU A 80 11.34 14.81 -3.86
N LEU A 81 12.17 14.14 -4.67
CA LEU A 81 13.59 13.94 -4.36
C LEU A 81 14.38 15.25 -4.41
N LEU A 82 14.11 16.12 -5.39
CA LEU A 82 14.85 17.36 -5.58
C LEU A 82 14.97 18.26 -4.32
N PRO A 83 13.89 18.60 -3.59
CA PRO A 83 13.98 19.43 -2.38
C PRO A 83 14.73 18.75 -1.22
N LYS A 84 14.86 17.42 -1.23
CA LYS A 84 15.65 16.69 -0.23
C LYS A 84 17.15 16.84 -0.45
N LEU A 85 17.55 17.04 -1.72
CA LEU A 85 18.95 17.11 -2.14
C LEU A 85 19.47 18.55 -2.23
N PHE A 86 18.66 19.51 -2.66
CA PHE A 86 19.11 20.87 -2.97
C PHE A 86 19.79 21.55 -1.77
N GLY A 87 21.09 21.80 -1.88
CA GLY A 87 21.92 22.40 -0.82
C GLY A 87 22.34 21.41 0.28
N ARG A 88 22.02 20.13 0.13
CA ARG A 88 22.32 19.02 1.05
C ARG A 88 23.05 17.86 0.36
N GLU A 89 23.60 18.07 -0.83
CA GLU A 89 24.20 17.02 -1.64
C GLU A 89 25.38 16.33 -0.92
N ALA A 90 26.13 17.07 -0.10
CA ALA A 90 27.21 16.52 0.72
C ALA A 90 26.70 15.49 1.75
N GLU A 91 25.52 15.71 2.33
CA GLU A 91 24.88 14.80 3.31
C GLU A 91 24.44 13.47 2.67
N TRP A 92 24.37 13.43 1.33
CA TRP A 92 24.03 12.23 0.54
C TRP A 92 25.24 11.68 -0.21
N ASN A 93 26.41 12.32 -0.10
CA ASN A 93 27.61 12.02 -0.86
C ASN A 93 27.38 12.00 -2.39
N ILE A 94 26.67 13.00 -2.90
CA ILE A 94 26.41 13.18 -4.33
C ILE A 94 26.92 14.54 -4.82
N ALA A 95 27.10 14.67 -6.13
CA ALA A 95 27.49 15.93 -6.74
C ALA A 95 26.26 16.86 -6.92
N PRO A 96 26.44 18.19 -6.80
CA PRO A 96 25.43 19.15 -7.23
C PRO A 96 25.01 18.90 -8.69
N GLY A 97 23.71 19.05 -8.97
CA GLY A 97 23.17 18.87 -10.33
C GLY A 97 22.99 17.42 -10.78
N VAL A 98 23.12 16.43 -9.89
CA VAL A 98 22.96 14.99 -10.25
C VAL A 98 21.61 14.64 -10.89
N LEU A 99 20.56 15.46 -10.67
CA LEU A 99 19.24 15.30 -11.29
C LEU A 99 19.03 16.17 -12.54
N ASP A 100 20.02 16.93 -13.00
CA ASP A 100 19.84 17.89 -14.11
C ASP A 100 19.42 17.22 -15.42
N SER A 101 19.87 16.00 -15.67
CA SER A 101 19.47 15.18 -16.83
C SER A 101 17.99 14.79 -16.82
N THR A 102 17.32 14.83 -15.67
CA THR A 102 15.90 14.43 -15.51
C THR A 102 14.92 15.59 -15.76
N ARG A 103 15.42 16.83 -15.87
CA ARG A 103 14.59 18.06 -15.87
C ARG A 103 13.54 18.07 -16.97
N GLU A 104 13.89 17.65 -18.19
CA GLU A 104 12.95 17.63 -19.32
C GLU A 104 11.82 16.61 -19.11
N PHE A 105 12.16 15.43 -18.59
CA PHE A 105 11.18 14.40 -18.24
C PHE A 105 10.22 14.91 -17.16
N VAL A 106 10.74 15.48 -16.07
CA VAL A 106 9.94 16.03 -14.97
C VAL A 106 9.04 17.16 -15.47
N ALA A 107 9.57 18.09 -16.27
CA ALA A 107 8.79 19.19 -16.85
C ALA A 107 7.64 18.69 -17.73
N THR A 108 7.88 17.64 -18.52
CA THR A 108 6.89 17.06 -19.43
C THR A 108 5.76 16.36 -18.69
N TYR A 109 6.09 15.50 -17.73
CA TYR A 109 5.11 14.61 -17.09
C TYR A 109 4.53 15.14 -15.77
N ARG A 110 5.02 16.29 -15.28
CA ARG A 110 4.32 17.12 -14.28
C ARG A 110 3.63 18.34 -14.88
N ALA A 111 3.59 18.47 -16.21
CA ALA A 111 2.87 19.55 -16.86
C ALA A 111 1.38 19.53 -16.43
N PRO A 112 0.79 20.68 -16.06
CA PRO A 112 -0.60 20.74 -15.60
C PRO A 112 -1.59 20.10 -16.58
N GLU A 113 -1.42 20.33 -17.89
CA GLU A 113 -2.27 19.77 -18.92
C GLU A 113 -2.13 18.24 -19.04
N PHE A 114 -0.94 17.70 -18.79
CA PHE A 114 -0.71 16.26 -18.77
C PHE A 114 -1.39 15.62 -17.57
N LEU A 115 -1.16 16.15 -16.36
CA LEU A 115 -1.78 15.61 -15.14
C LEU A 115 -3.31 15.72 -15.18
N ALA A 116 -3.85 16.84 -15.65
CA ALA A 116 -5.29 17.00 -15.85
C ALA A 116 -5.88 15.93 -16.79
N SER A 117 -5.14 15.54 -17.83
CA SER A 117 -5.61 14.50 -18.76
C SER A 117 -5.74 13.10 -18.14
N LEU A 118 -5.15 12.87 -16.96
CA LEU A 118 -5.22 11.60 -16.24
C LEU A 118 -6.35 11.54 -15.21
N ALA A 119 -6.96 12.68 -14.86
CA ALA A 119 -7.91 12.76 -13.76
C ALA A 119 -9.30 12.19 -14.09
N ASP A 120 -9.70 12.20 -15.36
CA ASP A 120 -11.08 11.91 -15.77
C ASP A 120 -11.32 10.44 -16.15
N THR A 121 -10.27 9.61 -16.18
CA THR A 121 -10.38 8.19 -16.60
C THR A 121 -9.97 7.28 -15.45
N PRO A 122 -10.89 6.46 -14.92
CA PRO A 122 -10.52 5.42 -13.97
C PRO A 122 -9.51 4.46 -14.59
N GLY A 123 -8.43 4.17 -13.87
CA GLY A 123 -7.46 3.17 -14.28
C GLY A 123 -8.07 1.77 -14.32
N PRO A 124 -7.69 0.91 -15.29
CA PRO A 124 -8.05 -0.49 -15.26
C PRO A 124 -7.50 -1.19 -14.02
N ARG A 125 -8.29 -2.09 -13.45
CA ARG A 125 -8.01 -2.78 -12.18
C ARG A 125 -6.79 -3.68 -12.28
N HIS A 126 -6.62 -4.36 -13.42
CA HIS A 126 -5.57 -5.35 -13.66
C HIS A 126 -5.43 -6.40 -12.56
N LEU A 127 -6.56 -6.73 -11.93
CA LEU A 127 -6.70 -7.80 -10.98
C LEU A 127 -7.07 -9.08 -11.74
N GLU A 128 -6.67 -10.23 -11.21
CA GLU A 128 -7.20 -11.52 -11.69
C GLU A 128 -8.70 -11.60 -11.40
N SER A 129 -9.43 -12.41 -12.17
CA SER A 129 -10.90 -12.47 -12.12
C SER A 129 -11.46 -12.72 -10.72
N ASP A 130 -10.75 -13.55 -9.94
CA ASP A 130 -11.18 -13.92 -8.60
C ASP A 130 -11.04 -12.72 -7.64
N PHE A 131 -10.00 -11.91 -7.79
CA PHE A 131 -9.83 -10.68 -7.02
C PHE A 131 -10.77 -9.55 -7.48
N GLU A 132 -11.16 -9.51 -8.75
CA GLU A 132 -12.25 -8.61 -9.18
C GLU A 132 -13.58 -8.98 -8.52
N MET A 133 -13.86 -10.26 -8.35
CA MET A 133 -15.05 -10.75 -7.65
C MET A 133 -15.01 -10.41 -6.16
N VAL A 134 -13.85 -10.58 -5.50
CA VAL A 134 -13.63 -10.11 -4.13
C VAL A 134 -13.89 -8.61 -4.04
N GLN A 135 -13.31 -7.82 -4.95
CA GLN A 135 -13.47 -6.37 -4.96
C GLN A 135 -14.94 -5.96 -5.08
N ASP A 136 -15.68 -6.52 -6.03
CA ASP A 136 -17.09 -6.16 -6.23
C ASP A 136 -17.98 -6.60 -5.06
N THR A 137 -17.64 -7.72 -4.41
CA THR A 137 -18.34 -8.22 -3.22
C THR A 137 -18.17 -7.28 -2.03
N PHE A 138 -16.94 -6.95 -1.65
CA PHE A 138 -16.67 -6.07 -0.52
C PHE A 138 -17.08 -4.63 -0.79
N ARG A 139 -16.93 -4.13 -2.03
CA ARG A 139 -17.42 -2.80 -2.42
C ARG A 139 -18.92 -2.67 -2.21
N ARG A 140 -19.69 -3.68 -2.62
CA ARG A 140 -21.14 -3.68 -2.46
C ARG A 140 -21.52 -3.69 -0.99
N PHE A 141 -20.92 -4.56 -0.18
CA PHE A 141 -21.16 -4.59 1.27
C PHE A 141 -20.80 -3.26 1.93
N ALA A 142 -19.64 -2.68 1.59
CA ALA A 142 -19.20 -1.39 2.11
C ALA A 142 -20.24 -0.29 1.83
N ASN A 143 -20.71 -0.17 0.58
CA ASN A 143 -21.66 0.87 0.19
C ASN A 143 -23.09 0.64 0.71
N GLU A 144 -23.56 -0.62 0.75
CA GLU A 144 -24.94 -0.93 1.11
C GLU A 144 -25.16 -1.09 2.62
N LYS A 145 -24.13 -1.55 3.35
CA LYS A 145 -24.25 -1.89 4.78
C LYS A 145 -23.48 -0.93 5.69
N ILE A 146 -22.25 -0.59 5.33
CA ILE A 146 -21.37 0.22 6.20
C ILE A 146 -21.62 1.72 5.99
N ALA A 147 -21.66 2.18 4.73
CA ALA A 147 -21.74 3.61 4.40
C ALA A 147 -22.94 4.32 5.03
N PRO A 148 -24.16 3.72 5.07
CA PRO A 148 -25.32 4.39 5.65
C PRO A 148 -25.22 4.64 7.16
N VAL A 149 -24.36 3.90 7.87
CA VAL A 149 -24.26 3.96 9.35
C VAL A 149 -22.92 4.46 9.86
N ALA A 150 -21.89 4.55 9.01
CA ALA A 150 -20.52 4.93 9.40
C ALA A 150 -20.45 6.29 10.12
N GLU A 151 -21.13 7.32 9.60
CA GLU A 151 -21.16 8.63 10.25
C GLU A 151 -21.82 8.57 11.63
N HIS A 152 -22.91 7.80 11.76
CA HIS A 152 -23.64 7.69 13.02
C HIS A 152 -22.82 6.99 14.10
N ILE A 153 -22.14 5.89 13.76
CA ILE A 153 -21.20 5.19 14.65
C ILE A 153 -20.18 6.19 15.22
N HIS A 154 -19.59 7.01 14.36
CA HIS A 154 -18.58 7.99 14.77
C HIS A 154 -19.17 9.11 15.63
N ARG A 155 -20.26 9.75 15.18
CA ARG A 155 -20.85 10.91 15.85
C ARG A 155 -21.38 10.60 17.24
N GLU A 156 -21.95 9.42 17.40
CA GLU A 156 -22.59 9.00 18.65
C GLU A 156 -21.67 8.12 19.52
N ASN A 157 -20.42 7.92 19.11
CA ASN A 157 -19.44 7.09 19.82
C ASN A 157 -20.01 5.68 20.15
N LEU A 158 -20.58 5.04 19.14
CA LEU A 158 -21.17 3.72 19.27
C LEU A 158 -20.17 2.62 18.93
N ASP A 159 -20.44 1.43 19.45
CA ASP A 159 -19.80 0.22 18.97
C ASP A 159 -20.23 -0.09 17.53
N ILE A 160 -19.42 -0.88 16.82
CA ILE A 160 -19.78 -1.37 15.49
C ILE A 160 -20.98 -2.32 15.65
N PRO A 161 -22.09 -2.12 14.90
CA PRO A 161 -23.27 -2.98 15.01
C PRO A 161 -22.94 -4.45 14.72
N GLU A 162 -23.47 -5.35 15.55
CA GLU A 162 -23.26 -6.80 15.43
C GLU A 162 -23.66 -7.33 14.04
N ASP A 163 -24.74 -6.80 13.45
CA ASP A 163 -25.19 -7.19 12.10
C ASP A 163 -24.12 -6.90 11.02
N LEU A 164 -23.25 -5.89 11.21
CA LEU A 164 -22.14 -5.65 10.29
C LEU A 164 -21.01 -6.66 10.49
N ILE A 165 -20.69 -6.99 11.74
CA ILE A 165 -19.68 -8.00 12.08
C ILE A 165 -20.12 -9.34 11.52
N GLN A 166 -21.34 -9.79 11.84
CA GLN A 166 -21.91 -11.03 11.34
C GLN A 166 -22.01 -11.03 9.81
N GLY A 167 -22.41 -9.91 9.19
CA GLY A 167 -22.44 -9.79 7.74
C GLY A 167 -21.06 -9.96 7.08
N LEU A 168 -19.99 -9.43 7.69
CA LEU A 168 -18.62 -9.64 7.22
C LEU A 168 -18.13 -11.07 7.45
N ALA A 169 -18.55 -11.71 8.54
CA ALA A 169 -18.26 -13.12 8.81
C ALA A 169 -18.92 -14.04 7.78
N GLU A 170 -20.19 -13.80 7.45
CA GLU A 170 -20.92 -14.55 6.42
C GLU A 170 -20.34 -14.38 5.02
N LEU A 171 -19.75 -13.22 4.72
CA LEU A 171 -18.99 -12.97 3.48
C LEU A 171 -17.60 -13.63 3.49
N GLY A 172 -17.15 -14.16 4.62
CA GLY A 172 -15.82 -14.75 4.77
C GLY A 172 -14.70 -13.74 4.98
N GLY A 173 -15.02 -12.47 5.29
CA GLY A 173 -14.03 -11.39 5.39
C GLY A 173 -12.94 -11.63 6.44
N PHE A 174 -13.26 -12.31 7.54
CA PHE A 174 -12.29 -12.64 8.59
C PHE A 174 -11.44 -13.88 8.29
N GLY A 175 -11.87 -14.71 7.34
CA GLY A 175 -11.20 -15.94 6.93
C GLY A 175 -10.27 -15.78 5.73
N LEU A 176 -10.19 -14.59 5.11
CA LEU A 176 -9.44 -14.36 3.86
C LEU A 176 -7.95 -14.73 3.95
N SER A 177 -7.35 -14.61 5.13
CA SER A 177 -5.94 -14.96 5.37
C SER A 177 -5.76 -16.21 6.23
N VAL A 178 -6.84 -16.86 6.65
CA VAL A 178 -6.80 -18.11 7.41
C VAL A 178 -6.65 -19.26 6.41
N PRO A 179 -5.70 -20.20 6.59
CA PRO A 179 -5.56 -21.34 5.68
C PRO A 179 -6.79 -22.24 5.64
N VAL A 180 -7.04 -22.86 4.49
CA VAL A 180 -8.20 -23.75 4.28
C VAL A 180 -8.25 -24.94 5.25
N GLU A 181 -7.11 -25.44 5.72
CA GLU A 181 -7.03 -26.51 6.72
C GLU A 181 -7.49 -26.09 8.13
N TYR A 182 -7.69 -24.79 8.35
CA TYR A 182 -8.20 -24.18 9.57
C TYR A 182 -9.52 -23.42 9.33
N ASP A 183 -10.34 -23.90 8.38
CA ASP A 183 -11.66 -23.37 8.05
C ASP A 183 -11.68 -21.94 7.47
N GLY A 184 -10.56 -21.50 6.89
CA GLY A 184 -10.44 -20.24 6.16
C GLY A 184 -10.48 -20.37 4.64
N TYR A 185 -10.01 -19.33 3.94
CA TYR A 185 -10.03 -19.24 2.46
C TYR A 185 -8.65 -19.04 1.83
N SER A 186 -7.58 -18.93 2.61
CA SER A 186 -6.23 -18.82 2.06
C SER A 186 -5.76 -20.18 1.52
N GLU A 187 -5.44 -20.22 0.23
CA GLU A 187 -4.78 -21.36 -0.43
C GLU A 187 -3.23 -21.29 -0.34
N GLY A 188 -2.70 -20.24 0.30
CA GLY A 188 -1.26 -19.93 0.35
C GLY A 188 -0.68 -19.38 -0.97
N GLY A 189 0.64 -19.15 -0.99
CA GLY A 189 1.37 -18.70 -2.19
C GLY A 189 1.54 -17.18 -2.33
N GLU A 190 2.08 -16.73 -3.46
CA GLU A 190 2.45 -15.32 -3.68
C GLU A 190 1.23 -14.37 -3.72
N SER A 191 0.04 -14.88 -4.08
CA SER A 191 -1.20 -14.12 -4.16
C SER A 191 -2.05 -14.16 -2.88
N GLU A 192 -1.55 -14.84 -1.82
CA GLU A 192 -2.26 -15.06 -0.55
C GLU A 192 -2.88 -13.78 0.04
N TYR A 193 -2.22 -12.64 -0.17
CA TYR A 193 -2.62 -11.37 0.44
C TYR A 193 -3.53 -10.52 -0.43
N MET A 194 -3.62 -10.81 -1.73
CA MET A 194 -4.29 -9.92 -2.66
C MET A 194 -5.79 -9.80 -2.36
N GLY A 195 -6.44 -10.92 -2.00
CA GLY A 195 -7.83 -10.91 -1.57
C GLY A 195 -8.06 -10.02 -0.33
N MET A 196 -7.16 -10.11 0.65
CA MET A 196 -7.23 -9.32 1.88
C MET A 196 -6.95 -7.83 1.64
N VAL A 197 -5.97 -7.49 0.79
CA VAL A 197 -5.67 -6.11 0.38
C VAL A 197 -6.88 -5.51 -0.32
N VAL A 198 -7.42 -6.19 -1.33
CA VAL A 198 -8.57 -5.73 -2.11
C VAL A 198 -9.81 -5.54 -1.22
N ALA A 199 -10.11 -6.50 -0.35
CA ALA A 199 -11.24 -6.40 0.59
C ALA A 199 -11.05 -5.21 1.56
N THR A 200 -9.86 -5.08 2.13
CA THR A 200 -9.54 -4.00 3.07
C THR A 200 -9.66 -2.63 2.41
N GLU A 201 -9.16 -2.47 1.18
CA GLU A 201 -9.28 -1.21 0.43
C GLU A 201 -10.74 -0.81 0.19
N GLU A 202 -11.58 -1.75 -0.28
CA GLU A 202 -12.99 -1.43 -0.55
C GLU A 202 -13.78 -1.11 0.72
N LEU A 203 -13.50 -1.78 1.83
CA LEU A 203 -14.13 -1.47 3.12
C LEU A 203 -13.63 -0.14 3.70
N ALA A 204 -12.32 0.12 3.62
CA ALA A 204 -11.69 1.33 4.16
C ALA A 204 -12.08 2.60 3.41
N LYS A 205 -12.46 2.52 2.13
CA LYS A 205 -13.05 3.65 1.36
C LYS A 205 -14.26 4.27 2.04
N VAL A 206 -15.01 3.47 2.81
CA VAL A 206 -16.25 3.89 3.47
C VAL A 206 -16.05 4.11 4.97
N SER A 207 -15.38 3.18 5.65
CA SER A 207 -15.05 3.32 7.06
C SER A 207 -13.81 2.52 7.41
N LEU A 208 -12.76 3.20 7.87
CA LEU A 208 -11.55 2.54 8.36
C LEU A 208 -11.85 1.69 9.60
N GLY A 209 -12.69 2.17 10.53
CA GLY A 209 -12.98 1.48 11.79
C GLY A 209 -13.98 0.34 11.61
N ALA A 210 -15.16 0.64 11.03
CA ALA A 210 -16.27 -0.30 10.90
C ALA A 210 -16.13 -1.27 9.70
N GLY A 211 -15.06 -1.15 8.93
CA GLY A 211 -14.79 -1.96 7.75
C GLY A 211 -13.35 -2.46 7.73
N GLY A 212 -12.43 -1.65 7.20
CA GLY A 212 -11.06 -2.09 6.93
C GLY A 212 -10.36 -2.68 8.16
N SER A 213 -10.29 -1.92 9.25
CA SER A 213 -9.64 -2.35 10.50
C SER A 213 -10.29 -3.55 11.13
N LEU A 214 -11.61 -3.71 11.00
CA LEU A 214 -12.36 -4.80 11.60
C LEU A 214 -11.87 -6.15 11.08
N ILE A 215 -11.64 -6.28 9.77
CA ILE A 215 -11.12 -7.51 9.17
C ILE A 215 -9.58 -7.65 9.33
N THR A 216 -8.83 -6.55 9.41
CA THR A 216 -7.36 -6.60 9.55
C THR A 216 -6.90 -7.12 10.92
N ARG A 217 -7.69 -6.97 12.00
CA ARG A 217 -7.29 -7.48 13.33
C ARG A 217 -7.11 -9.00 13.36
N PRO A 218 -8.11 -9.82 12.97
CA PRO A 218 -7.93 -11.27 12.92
C PRO A 218 -6.88 -11.71 11.89
N GLU A 219 -6.66 -10.97 10.80
CA GLU A 219 -5.54 -11.24 9.89
C GLU A 219 -4.18 -11.15 10.62
N ILE A 220 -3.93 -10.09 11.39
CA ILE A 220 -2.67 -9.93 12.12
C ILE A 220 -2.45 -11.10 13.09
N LEU A 221 -3.49 -11.50 13.83
CA LEU A 221 -3.37 -12.61 14.77
C LEU A 221 -3.20 -13.96 14.04
N THR A 222 -3.87 -14.14 12.91
CA THR A 222 -3.68 -15.30 12.04
C THR A 222 -2.22 -15.43 11.63
N ARG A 223 -1.61 -14.35 11.15
CA ARG A 223 -0.19 -14.34 10.77
C ARG A 223 0.72 -14.65 11.96
N ALA A 224 0.44 -14.09 13.14
CA ALA A 224 1.22 -14.37 14.34
C ALA A 224 1.15 -15.87 14.76
N LEU A 225 -0.02 -16.48 14.68
CA LEU A 225 -0.23 -17.90 14.98
C LEU A 225 0.42 -18.84 13.94
N LEU A 226 0.37 -18.47 12.65
CA LEU A 226 1.06 -19.22 11.60
C LEU A 226 2.58 -19.14 11.75
N ALA A 227 3.11 -17.96 12.10
CA ALA A 227 4.55 -17.76 12.24
C ALA A 227 5.14 -18.36 13.53
N GLY A 228 4.39 -18.36 14.64
CA GLY A 228 4.94 -18.70 15.96
C GLY A 228 4.06 -19.55 16.87
N GLY A 229 2.83 -19.87 16.49
CA GLY A 229 1.93 -20.71 17.29
C GLY A 229 2.32 -22.19 17.28
N THR A 230 1.88 -22.94 18.29
CA THR A 230 1.88 -24.41 18.22
C THR A 230 0.73 -24.92 17.34
N GLU A 231 0.77 -26.19 16.96
CA GLU A 231 -0.31 -26.79 16.17
C GLU A 231 -1.63 -26.81 16.93
N GLU A 232 -1.58 -27.07 18.24
CA GLU A 232 -2.74 -27.04 19.12
C GLU A 232 -3.35 -25.63 19.16
N GLN A 233 -2.53 -24.59 19.25
CA GLN A 233 -2.98 -23.20 19.21
C GLN A 233 -3.60 -22.85 17.86
N ARG A 234 -2.98 -23.25 16.75
CA ARG A 234 -3.54 -23.00 15.40
C ARG A 234 -4.91 -23.63 15.24
N ARG A 235 -5.07 -24.91 15.60
CA ARG A 235 -6.33 -25.63 15.52
C ARG A 235 -7.42 -25.06 16.44
N GLU A 236 -7.04 -24.48 17.57
CA GLU A 236 -8.00 -23.86 18.48
C GLU A 236 -8.47 -22.49 18.00
N TRP A 237 -7.54 -21.64 17.53
CA TRP A 237 -7.80 -20.21 17.37
C TRP A 237 -8.11 -19.80 15.93
N LEU A 238 -7.45 -20.39 14.93
CA LEU A 238 -7.64 -19.97 13.53
C LEU A 238 -9.09 -20.16 13.05
N PRO A 239 -9.80 -21.27 13.34
CA PRO A 239 -11.20 -21.41 12.95
C PRO A 239 -12.11 -20.37 13.61
N LYS A 240 -11.83 -19.99 14.87
CA LYS A 240 -12.60 -18.97 15.61
C LYS A 240 -12.39 -17.56 15.07
N LEU A 241 -11.18 -17.28 14.57
CA LEU A 241 -10.88 -16.02 13.90
C LEU A 241 -11.55 -15.95 12.53
N ALA A 242 -11.53 -17.04 11.75
CA ALA A 242 -12.17 -17.10 10.44
C ALA A 242 -13.68 -16.90 10.51
N SER A 243 -14.34 -17.44 11.54
CA SER A 243 -15.80 -17.38 11.73
C SER A 243 -16.28 -16.17 12.53
N ALA A 244 -15.37 -15.35 13.06
CA ALA A 244 -15.67 -14.30 14.04
C ALA A 244 -16.37 -14.78 15.33
N GLU A 245 -16.25 -16.07 15.69
CA GLU A 245 -16.70 -16.57 17.01
C GLU A 245 -15.98 -15.84 18.15
N GLY A 246 -14.73 -15.42 17.92
CA GLY A 246 -13.95 -14.60 18.82
C GLY A 246 -13.35 -13.38 18.13
N MET A 247 -13.59 -12.20 18.70
CA MET A 247 -12.94 -10.97 18.25
C MET A 247 -11.55 -10.84 18.87
N ALA A 248 -10.56 -10.58 18.03
CA ALA A 248 -9.16 -10.41 18.44
C ALA A 248 -8.76 -8.95 18.59
N ALA A 249 -7.88 -8.68 19.54
CA ALA A 249 -7.22 -7.40 19.72
C ALA A 249 -5.70 -7.59 19.88
N VAL A 250 -4.93 -6.57 19.50
CA VAL A 250 -3.48 -6.55 19.65
C VAL A 250 -3.14 -5.57 20.78
N ALA A 251 -2.57 -6.08 21.87
CA ALA A 251 -2.16 -5.28 23.03
C ALA A 251 -0.63 -5.27 23.12
N VAL A 252 0.01 -4.27 22.49
CA VAL A 252 1.47 -4.11 22.44
C VAL A 252 1.92 -2.78 23.03
N THR A 253 1.21 -1.69 22.76
CA THR A 253 1.56 -0.36 23.27
C THR A 253 1.35 -0.28 24.78
N GLU A 254 2.38 0.17 25.48
CA GLU A 254 2.36 0.43 26.91
C GLU A 254 2.43 1.96 27.17
N PRO A 255 2.14 2.44 28.40
CA PRO A 255 2.14 3.87 28.70
C PRO A 255 3.51 4.58 28.62
N ASP A 256 4.62 3.84 28.71
CA ASP A 256 6.01 4.34 28.69
C ASP A 256 6.69 4.09 27.33
#